data_AF-A0A6G0VPL4-F1
#
_entry.id   AF-A0A6G0VPL4-F1
#
_cell.length_a   1.000
_cell.length_b   1.000
_cell.length_c   1.000
_cell.angle_alpha   90.00
_cell.angle_beta   90.00
_cell.angle_gamma   90.00
#
_symmetry.space_group_name_H-M   'P 1'
#
loop_
_entity.id
_entity.type
_entity.pdbx_description
1 polymer ?
#
loop_
_entity_poly.entity_id
_entity_poly.type
_entity_poly.pdbx_seq_one_letter_code
_entity_poly.pdbx_strand_id
1 'polypeptide(L)'
;HTIYHQEVSVNGEIIKHIFNQTLNQSNDKLWSRHRKIRISASLKAHKIKFLRNKSIDGQTRLAISLINENTFTGQVLSNVLYGSQTEKKAIEMFSAMFNLKVLKCGLVVHKDQPWLCASPDDTGESNLKYLKLQQGKIILNPRHMYYTQIQIILHCTNLNTCNLFIFNEIDPLLLVVEKDITFLNNITPKLNEFYFAYYLPNFKI
;
A
#
# COMPACT_ATOMS: atom_id res chain seq x y z
N HIS A 1 -23.57 1.61 -8.62
CA HIS A 1 -22.73 1.14 -9.76
C HIS A 1 -22.70 -0.38 -9.72
N THR A 2 -23.16 -1.08 -10.77
CA THR A 2 -23.30 -2.55 -10.78
C THR A 2 -22.00 -3.29 -10.44
N ILE A 3 -20.87 -2.79 -10.97
CA ILE A 3 -19.52 -3.29 -10.67
C ILE A 3 -19.19 -3.25 -9.17
N TYR A 4 -19.61 -2.21 -8.45
CA TYR A 4 -19.31 -2.09 -7.02
C TYR A 4 -19.94 -3.23 -6.20
N HIS A 5 -21.20 -3.53 -6.47
CA HIS A 5 -21.92 -4.59 -5.75
C HIS A 5 -21.46 -5.99 -6.16
N GLN A 6 -20.99 -6.17 -7.38
CA GLN A 6 -20.54 -7.46 -7.90
C GLN A 6 -19.10 -7.80 -7.53
N GLU A 7 -18.19 -6.81 -7.53
CA GLU A 7 -16.74 -7.07 -7.52
C GLU A 7 -15.99 -6.41 -6.36
N VAL A 8 -16.54 -5.34 -5.79
CA VAL A 8 -15.86 -4.51 -4.78
C VAL A 8 -16.39 -4.80 -3.39
N SER A 9 -17.72 -4.74 -3.22
CA SER A 9 -18.40 -5.08 -1.98
C SER A 9 -18.22 -6.55 -1.66
N VAL A 10 -17.55 -6.84 -0.55
CA VAL A 10 -17.21 -8.21 -0.14
C VAL A 10 -17.51 -8.39 1.34
N ASN A 11 -17.93 -9.59 1.72
CA ASN A 11 -18.17 -9.96 3.11
C ASN A 11 -16.89 -10.53 3.76
N GLY A 12 -16.96 -10.83 5.07
CA GLY A 12 -15.81 -11.32 5.83
C GLY A 12 -15.22 -12.64 5.31
N GLU A 13 -16.03 -13.53 4.75
CA GLU A 13 -15.56 -14.80 4.19
C GLU A 13 -14.78 -14.59 2.90
N ILE A 14 -15.31 -13.75 2.00
CA ILE A 14 -14.63 -13.39 0.75
C ILE A 14 -13.33 -12.63 1.05
N ILE A 15 -13.29 -11.75 2.06
CA ILE A 15 -12.05 -11.07 2.47
C ILE A 15 -10.98 -12.10 2.87
N LYS A 16 -11.34 -13.10 3.69
CA LYS A 16 -10.41 -14.17 4.08
C LYS A 16 -9.95 -15.01 2.88
N HIS A 17 -10.87 -15.30 1.96
CA HIS A 17 -10.56 -16.05 0.75
C HIS A 17 -9.56 -15.29 -0.14
N ILE A 18 -9.80 -14.00 -0.40
CA ILE A 18 -8.90 -13.13 -1.15
C ILE A 18 -7.52 -13.08 -0.47
N PHE A 19 -7.48 -12.87 0.85
CA PHE A 19 -6.21 -12.83 1.59
C PHE A 19 -5.39 -14.11 1.38
N ASN A 20 -6.02 -15.28 1.54
CA ASN A 20 -5.33 -16.58 1.44
C ASN A 20 -4.90 -16.92 0.02
N GLN A 21 -5.71 -16.60 -1.00
CA GLN A 21 -5.34 -16.88 -2.38
C GLN A 21 -4.22 -15.96 -2.89
N THR A 22 -4.16 -14.75 -2.37
CA THR A 22 -3.21 -13.73 -2.82
C THR A 22 -1.90 -13.68 -2.01
N LEU A 23 -1.59 -14.74 -1.25
CA LEU A 23 -0.35 -14.86 -0.46
C LEU A 23 0.92 -14.78 -1.32
N ASN A 24 0.84 -15.17 -2.60
CA ASN A 24 1.97 -15.07 -3.55
C ASN A 24 2.07 -13.70 -4.25
N GLN A 25 1.24 -12.74 -3.83
CA GLN A 25 1.28 -11.33 -4.22
C GLN A 25 1.41 -11.11 -5.73
N SER A 26 2.48 -10.46 -6.19
CA SER A 26 2.70 -10.06 -7.59
C SER A 26 2.74 -11.22 -8.58
N ASN A 27 2.97 -12.45 -8.10
CA ASN A 27 2.96 -13.65 -8.93
C ASN A 27 1.55 -14.24 -9.14
N ASP A 28 0.51 -13.65 -8.53
CA ASP A 28 -0.87 -14.08 -8.65
C ASP A 28 -1.71 -13.08 -9.47
N LYS A 29 -2.38 -13.59 -10.52
CA LYS A 29 -3.29 -12.80 -11.36
C LYS A 29 -4.49 -12.28 -10.57
N LEU A 30 -4.97 -13.05 -9.59
CA LEU A 30 -6.10 -12.67 -8.73
C LEU A 30 -5.72 -11.48 -7.83
N TRP A 31 -4.50 -11.49 -7.28
CA TRP A 31 -3.94 -10.34 -6.55
C TRP A 31 -3.94 -9.07 -7.40
N SER A 32 -3.46 -9.17 -8.65
CA SER A 32 -3.40 -8.03 -9.56
C SER A 32 -4.80 -7.49 -9.89
N ARG A 33 -5.74 -8.40 -10.19
CA ARG A 33 -7.15 -8.06 -10.43
C ARG A 33 -7.76 -7.30 -9.25
N HIS A 34 -7.64 -7.84 -8.03
CA HIS A 34 -8.22 -7.22 -6.84
C HIS A 34 -7.57 -5.90 -6.43
N ARG A 35 -6.29 -5.67 -6.76
CA ARG A 35 -5.62 -4.36 -6.62
C ARG A 35 -6.01 -3.36 -7.70
N LYS A 36 -6.38 -3.82 -8.90
CA LYS A 36 -6.80 -2.94 -9.99
C LYS A 36 -8.15 -2.30 -9.70
N ILE A 37 -9.12 -3.07 -9.21
CA ILE A 37 -10.49 -2.60 -8.90
C ILE A 37 -10.59 -1.72 -7.64
N ARG A 38 -9.54 -1.67 -6.80
CA ARG A 38 -9.47 -0.96 -5.51
C ARG A 38 -8.40 0.12 -5.50
N ILE A 39 -8.50 1.06 -4.57
CA ILE A 39 -7.39 1.97 -4.25
C ILE A 39 -6.41 1.22 -3.35
N SER A 40 -5.20 0.97 -3.85
CA SER A 40 -4.13 0.37 -3.07
C SER A 40 -3.39 1.41 -2.23
N ALA A 41 -2.98 1.01 -1.03
CA ALA A 41 -2.23 1.79 -0.05
C ALA A 41 -0.95 2.47 -0.59
N SER A 42 -0.37 1.92 -1.66
CA SER A 42 0.86 2.38 -2.27
C SER A 42 0.66 3.66 -3.12
N LEU A 43 1.09 3.63 -4.39
CA LEU A 43 1.21 4.79 -5.25
C LEU A 43 -0.14 5.51 -5.51
N LYS A 44 -1.24 4.77 -5.61
CA LYS A 44 -2.58 5.33 -5.87
C LYS A 44 -3.01 6.30 -4.77
N ALA A 45 -3.03 5.83 -3.51
CA ALA A 45 -3.48 6.66 -2.41
C ALA A 45 -2.60 7.89 -2.17
N HIS A 46 -1.28 7.75 -2.35
CA HIS A 46 -0.34 8.86 -2.25
C HIS A 46 -0.54 9.91 -3.35
N LYS A 47 -0.69 9.48 -4.61
CA LYS A 47 -0.97 10.39 -5.75
C LYS A 47 -2.28 11.15 -5.55
N ILE A 48 -3.33 10.50 -5.04
CA ILE A 48 -4.61 11.14 -4.73
C ILE A 48 -4.47 12.14 -3.58
N LYS A 49 -3.77 11.78 -2.50
CA LYS A 49 -3.51 12.67 -1.34
C LYS A 49 -2.87 14.00 -1.75
N PHE A 50 -1.91 13.97 -2.68
CA PHE A 50 -1.15 15.14 -3.13
C PHE A 50 -1.71 15.81 -4.38
N LEU A 51 -2.88 15.41 -4.85
CA LEU A 51 -3.51 15.99 -6.02
C LEU A 51 -3.84 17.47 -5.79
N ARG A 52 -3.20 18.35 -6.59
CA ARG A 52 -3.40 19.81 -6.53
C ARG A 52 -4.49 20.29 -7.49
N ASN A 53 -4.61 19.65 -8.66
CA ASN A 53 -5.61 20.00 -9.65
C ASN A 53 -6.95 19.31 -9.32
N LYS A 54 -7.93 20.10 -8.90
CA LYS A 54 -9.28 19.62 -8.54
C LYS A 54 -10.29 19.76 -9.67
N SER A 55 -9.88 20.15 -10.89
CA SER A 55 -10.82 20.19 -12.02
C SER A 55 -11.33 18.79 -12.35
N ILE A 56 -12.58 18.69 -12.80
CA ILE A 56 -13.20 17.42 -13.23
C ILE A 56 -12.28 16.67 -14.22
N ASP A 57 -11.74 17.39 -15.22
CA ASP A 57 -10.87 16.78 -16.24
C ASP A 57 -9.52 16.32 -15.66
N GLY A 58 -8.96 17.08 -14.72
CA GLY A 58 -7.71 16.73 -14.05
C GLY A 58 -7.86 15.44 -13.24
N GLN A 59 -8.93 15.34 -12.46
CA GLN A 59 -9.22 14.18 -11.64
C GLN A 59 -9.58 12.94 -12.48
N THR A 60 -10.34 13.14 -13.55
CA THR A 60 -10.70 12.07 -14.51
C THR A 60 -9.47 11.51 -15.21
N ARG A 61 -8.56 12.37 -15.69
CA ARG A 61 -7.29 11.92 -16.29
C ARG A 61 -6.42 11.15 -15.30
N LEU A 62 -6.35 11.61 -14.04
CA LEU A 62 -5.62 10.87 -13.01
C LEU A 62 -6.26 9.50 -12.77
N ALA A 63 -7.59 9.43 -12.67
CA ALA A 63 -8.30 8.17 -12.48
C ALA A 63 -7.98 7.17 -13.60
N ILE A 64 -8.09 7.59 -14.86
CA ILE A 64 -7.75 6.76 -16.03
C ILE A 64 -6.29 6.31 -15.98
N SER A 65 -5.35 7.20 -15.64
CA SER A 65 -3.93 6.86 -15.48
C SER A 65 -3.71 5.80 -14.40
N LEU A 66 -4.38 5.90 -13.26
CA LEU A 66 -4.27 4.94 -12.14
C LEU A 66 -5.00 3.62 -12.41
N ILE A 67 -5.96 3.58 -13.33
CA ILE A 67 -6.64 2.35 -13.79
C ILE A 67 -5.75 1.60 -14.78
N ASN A 68 -5.12 2.35 -15.69
CA ASN A 68 -4.27 1.84 -16.76
C ASN A 68 -2.80 1.70 -16.35
N GLU A 69 -2.47 1.91 -15.07
CA GLU A 69 -1.12 1.72 -14.55
C GLU A 69 -0.76 0.24 -14.69
N ASN A 70 -0.12 -0.11 -15.82
CA ASN A 70 0.41 -1.44 -16.06
C ASN A 70 1.49 -1.68 -15.02
N THR A 71 1.23 -2.65 -14.13
CA THR A 71 2.32 -3.28 -13.37
C THR A 71 3.34 -3.79 -14.39
N PHE A 72 4.55 -3.24 -14.34
CA PHE A 72 5.78 -3.56 -15.11
C PHE A 72 6.02 -2.76 -16.40
N THR A 73 6.76 -1.65 -16.27
CA THR A 73 7.67 -1.15 -17.31
C THR A 73 9.11 -1.53 -16.93
N GLY A 74 9.93 -1.94 -17.91
CA GLY A 74 11.18 -2.71 -17.75
C GLY A 74 12.28 -2.13 -16.85
N GLN A 75 12.21 -0.86 -16.45
CA GLN A 75 13.13 -0.26 -15.46
C GLN A 75 12.89 -0.78 -14.03
N VAL A 76 11.71 -1.34 -13.76
CA VAL A 76 11.30 -1.87 -12.44
C VAL A 76 11.90 -3.26 -12.17
N LEU A 77 12.28 -4.03 -13.20
CA LEU A 77 12.81 -5.39 -13.02
C LEU A 77 14.14 -5.41 -12.26
N SER A 78 15.05 -4.46 -12.51
CA SER A 78 16.31 -4.37 -11.76
C SER A 78 16.09 -4.03 -10.28
N ASN A 79 15.14 -3.13 -9.97
CA ASN A 79 14.83 -2.73 -8.60
C ASN A 79 14.02 -3.80 -7.85
N VAL A 80 13.18 -4.57 -8.56
CA VAL A 80 12.44 -5.71 -8.02
C VAL A 80 13.37 -6.91 -7.77
N LEU A 81 14.37 -7.14 -8.63
CA LEU A 81 15.39 -8.17 -8.40
C LEU A 81 16.28 -7.83 -7.20
N TYR A 82 16.67 -6.56 -7.04
CA TYR A 82 17.40 -6.10 -5.86
C TYR A 82 16.53 -6.22 -4.60
N GLY A 83 15.30 -5.70 -4.64
CA GLY A 83 14.30 -5.76 -3.56
C GLY A 83 14.00 -7.19 -3.10
N SER A 84 13.83 -8.14 -4.02
CA SER A 84 13.52 -9.54 -3.69
C SER A 84 14.69 -10.25 -2.99
N GLN A 85 15.95 -9.95 -3.36
CA GLN A 85 17.12 -10.51 -2.69
C GLN A 85 17.37 -9.85 -1.33
N THR A 86 17.18 -8.54 -1.22
CA THR A 86 17.29 -7.81 0.06
C THR A 86 16.15 -8.15 1.01
N GLU A 87 14.93 -8.37 0.51
CA GLU A 87 13.76 -8.78 1.31
C GLU A 87 14.01 -10.12 1.98
N LYS A 88 14.51 -11.12 1.24
CA LYS A 88 14.84 -12.43 1.82
C LYS A 88 15.89 -12.31 2.92
N LYS A 89 16.98 -11.59 2.67
CA LYS A 89 18.03 -11.33 3.66
C LYS A 89 17.49 -10.56 4.88
N ALA A 90 16.63 -9.57 4.66
CA ALA A 90 16.02 -8.77 5.71
C ALA A 90 15.09 -9.60 6.59
N ILE A 91 14.28 -10.49 5.99
CA ILE A 91 13.41 -11.42 6.71
C ILE A 91 14.23 -12.40 7.55
N GLU A 92 15.28 -12.99 6.98
CA GLU A 92 16.17 -13.92 7.68
C GLU A 92 16.85 -13.23 8.88
N MET A 93 17.39 -12.03 8.67
CA MET A 93 18.09 -11.27 9.72
C MET A 93 17.13 -10.77 10.80
N PHE A 94 15.94 -10.28 10.44
CA PHE A 94 14.91 -9.88 11.40
C PHE A 94 14.46 -11.08 12.25
N SER A 95 14.21 -12.22 11.60
CA SER A 95 13.77 -13.42 12.30
C SER A 95 14.81 -13.91 13.31
N ALA A 96 16.10 -13.86 12.94
CA ALA A 96 17.21 -14.22 13.81
C ALA A 96 17.42 -13.21 14.95
N MET A 97 17.40 -11.90 14.65
CA MET A 97 17.67 -10.83 15.62
C MET A 97 16.61 -10.78 16.73
N PHE A 98 15.34 -10.98 16.39
CA PHE A 98 14.23 -10.88 17.34
C PHE A 98 13.68 -12.23 17.80
N ASN A 99 14.21 -13.35 17.27
CA ASN A 99 13.69 -14.70 17.47
C ASN A 99 12.18 -14.82 17.17
N LEU A 100 11.76 -14.19 16.07
CA LEU A 100 10.36 -14.14 15.63
C LEU A 100 10.21 -14.76 14.24
N LYS A 101 9.13 -15.50 14.02
CA LYS A 101 8.78 -16.00 12.68
C LYS A 101 8.05 -14.91 11.91
N VAL A 102 8.64 -14.45 10.79
CA VAL A 102 7.96 -13.54 9.86
C VAL A 102 6.89 -14.32 9.08
N LEU A 103 5.63 -13.88 9.18
CA LEU A 103 4.52 -14.43 8.40
C LEU A 103 4.32 -13.62 7.12
N LYS A 104 4.12 -14.29 5.99
CA LYS A 104 3.75 -13.64 4.73
C LYS A 104 2.31 -13.14 4.79
N CYS A 105 2.07 -11.94 4.26
CA CYS A 105 0.74 -11.33 4.17
C CYS A 105 0.28 -11.27 2.71
N GLY A 106 -0.96 -11.70 2.45
CA GLY A 106 -1.66 -11.47 1.19
C GLY A 106 -2.28 -10.07 1.12
N LEU A 107 -3.12 -9.82 0.11
CA LEU A 107 -3.83 -8.55 -0.02
C LEU A 107 -4.88 -8.41 1.11
N VAL A 108 -4.79 -7.35 1.90
CA VAL A 108 -5.77 -7.02 2.95
C VAL A 108 -6.76 -6.00 2.43
N VAL A 109 -8.06 -6.29 2.55
CA VAL A 109 -9.16 -5.40 2.18
C VAL A 109 -9.80 -4.86 3.46
N HIS A 110 -10.05 -3.55 3.53
CA HIS A 110 -10.68 -2.95 4.72
C HIS A 110 -12.12 -3.43 4.86
N LYS A 111 -12.48 -3.99 6.03
CA LYS A 111 -13.79 -4.63 6.26
C LYS A 111 -14.97 -3.69 6.01
N ASP A 112 -14.90 -2.45 6.48
CA ASP A 112 -16.00 -1.47 6.36
C ASP A 112 -15.85 -0.56 5.11
N GLN A 113 -14.71 -0.65 4.41
CA GLN A 113 -14.35 0.22 3.27
C GLN A 113 -13.73 -0.62 2.17
N PRO A 114 -14.48 -1.56 1.57
CA PRO A 114 -13.91 -2.61 0.73
C PRO A 114 -13.34 -2.11 -0.62
N TRP A 115 -13.51 -0.82 -0.94
CA TRP A 115 -12.83 -0.11 -2.03
C TRP A 115 -11.36 0.24 -1.73
N LEU A 116 -10.92 0.07 -0.48
CA LEU A 116 -9.56 0.31 -0.01
C LEU A 116 -8.85 -1.01 0.30
N CYS A 117 -7.61 -1.18 -0.16
CA CYS A 117 -6.79 -2.35 0.14
C CYS A 117 -5.32 -2.02 0.41
N ALA A 118 -4.61 -2.93 1.04
CA ALA A 118 -3.20 -2.79 1.36
C ALA A 118 -2.45 -4.12 1.24
N SER A 119 -1.19 -4.06 0.79
CA SER A 119 -0.23 -5.16 0.79
C SER A 119 1.12 -4.58 1.20
N PRO A 120 1.89 -5.25 2.06
CA PRO A 120 3.26 -4.85 2.37
C PRO A 120 4.17 -5.29 1.22
N ASP A 121 4.26 -4.47 0.16
CA ASP A 121 5.27 -4.68 -0.90
C ASP A 121 6.23 -3.48 -0.91
N ASP A 122 7.52 -3.78 -1.06
CA ASP A 122 8.63 -2.83 -1.09
C ASP A 122 8.61 -2.00 -2.38
N THR A 123 8.72 -0.67 -2.27
CA THR A 123 8.86 0.22 -3.43
C THR A 123 10.24 0.84 -3.38
N GLY A 124 11.27 0.14 -3.85
CA GLY A 124 12.66 0.59 -3.73
C GLY A 124 12.95 1.96 -4.38
N GLU A 125 13.61 2.84 -3.62
CA GLU A 125 14.38 4.00 -4.10
C GLU A 125 15.42 4.41 -3.01
N SER A 126 16.66 4.73 -3.42
CA SER A 126 17.78 5.08 -2.54
C SER A 126 18.02 6.61 -2.42
N ASN A 127 18.77 6.99 -1.37
CA ASN A 127 18.79 8.27 -0.63
C ASN A 127 17.49 8.51 0.17
N LEU A 128 17.53 8.14 1.47
CA LEU A 128 16.40 7.90 2.40
C LEU A 128 15.50 9.13 2.69
N LYS A 129 14.90 9.74 1.66
CA LYS A 129 13.91 10.84 1.78
C LYS A 129 12.70 10.47 2.63
N TYR A 130 12.50 9.17 2.83
CA TYR A 130 11.46 8.60 3.65
C TYR A 130 11.75 8.60 5.14
N LEU A 131 12.97 8.87 5.57
CA LEU A 131 13.31 9.08 6.97
C LEU A 131 13.52 10.57 7.24
N LYS A 132 13.27 10.98 8.48
CA LYS A 132 13.61 12.32 8.96
C LYS A 132 14.02 12.24 10.43
N LEU A 133 14.94 13.12 10.84
CA LEU A 133 15.26 13.31 12.25
C LEU A 133 14.27 14.30 12.86
N GLN A 134 13.58 13.91 13.93
CA GLN A 134 12.68 14.78 14.69
C GLN A 134 13.01 14.62 16.17
N GLN A 135 13.39 15.72 16.84
CA GLN A 135 13.76 15.73 18.26
C GLN A 135 14.82 14.68 18.62
N GLY A 136 15.85 14.54 17.77
CA GLY A 136 16.93 13.56 17.97
C GLY A 136 16.56 12.10 17.71
N LYS A 137 15.32 11.80 17.30
CA LYS A 137 14.87 10.44 16.92
C LYS A 137 14.67 10.33 15.42
N ILE A 138 15.12 9.23 14.82
CA ILE A 138 14.83 8.90 13.44
C ILE A 138 13.38 8.42 13.37
N ILE A 139 12.58 9.04 12.49
CA ILE A 139 11.20 8.63 12.25
C ILE A 139 10.90 8.56 10.76
N LEU A 140 9.83 7.83 10.42
CA LEU A 140 9.31 7.81 9.06
C LEU A 140 8.70 9.17 8.71
N ASN A 141 9.09 9.73 7.57
CA ASN A 141 8.66 11.04 7.09
C ASN A 141 7.17 11.01 6.69
N PRO A 142 6.27 11.76 7.38
CA PRO A 142 4.84 11.77 7.09
C PRO A 142 4.46 12.29 5.70
N ARG A 143 5.39 12.96 5.02
CA ARG A 143 5.23 13.44 3.65
C ARG A 143 5.60 12.38 2.61
N HIS A 144 6.29 11.31 2.99
CA HIS A 144 6.72 10.27 2.06
C HIS A 144 5.60 9.28 1.74
N MET A 145 5.73 8.58 0.60
CA MET A 145 4.77 7.57 0.18
C MET A 145 4.69 6.38 1.14
N TYR A 146 5.83 5.90 1.66
CA TYR A 146 5.86 4.81 2.65
C TYR A 146 5.03 5.11 3.89
N TYR A 147 5.04 6.35 4.40
CA TYR A 147 4.20 6.69 5.54
C TYR A 147 2.71 6.55 5.19
N THR A 148 2.32 7.03 4.01
CA THR A 148 0.93 6.90 3.53
C THR A 148 0.55 5.42 3.39
N GLN A 149 1.46 4.60 2.85
CA GLN A 149 1.26 3.16 2.69
C GLN A 149 1.08 2.45 4.04
N ILE A 150 1.99 2.68 5.00
CA ILE A 150 1.91 2.06 6.33
C ILE A 150 0.65 2.50 7.06
N GLN A 151 0.28 3.79 7.01
CA GLN A 151 -0.96 4.26 7.65
C GLN A 151 -2.21 3.58 7.07
N ILE A 152 -2.28 3.42 5.74
CA ILE A 152 -3.40 2.70 5.12
C ILE A 152 -3.34 1.20 5.45
N ILE A 153 -2.16 0.58 5.52
CA ILE A 153 -2.01 -0.81 5.99
C ILE A 153 -2.57 -0.96 7.40
N LEU A 154 -2.19 -0.09 8.34
CA LEU A 154 -2.69 -0.08 9.72
C LEU A 154 -4.20 0.15 9.79
N HIS A 155 -4.73 1.00 8.90
CA HIS A 155 -6.16 1.23 8.77
C HIS A 155 -6.91 -0.02 8.28
N CYS A 156 -6.47 -0.61 7.16
CA CYS A 156 -7.08 -1.80 6.56
C CYS A 156 -6.99 -3.04 7.44
N THR A 157 -5.89 -3.22 8.17
CA THR A 157 -5.66 -4.36 9.07
C THR A 157 -6.24 -4.15 10.47
N ASN A 158 -6.70 -2.94 10.78
CA ASN A 158 -7.13 -2.52 12.12
C ASN A 158 -6.04 -2.73 13.20
N LEU A 159 -4.77 -2.63 12.83
CA LEU A 159 -3.63 -2.66 13.74
C LEU A 159 -3.29 -1.25 14.22
N ASN A 160 -2.72 -1.13 15.41
CA ASN A 160 -2.31 0.16 15.99
C ASN A 160 -0.86 0.52 15.72
N THR A 161 0.00 -0.47 15.44
CA THR A 161 1.43 -0.27 15.20
C THR A 161 1.95 -1.21 14.11
N CYS A 162 3.00 -0.78 13.43
CA CYS A 162 3.73 -1.55 12.43
C CYS A 162 5.22 -1.40 12.67
N ASN A 163 5.94 -2.53 12.70
CA ASN A 163 7.39 -2.57 12.75
C ASN A 163 7.94 -2.43 11.32
N LEU A 164 8.61 -1.31 11.05
CA LEU A 164 9.34 -1.07 9.81
C LEU A 164 10.81 -1.40 10.02
N PHE A 165 11.25 -2.53 9.47
CA PHE A 165 12.63 -2.95 9.49
C PHE A 165 13.36 -2.44 8.25
N ILE A 166 14.43 -1.68 8.46
CA ILE A 166 15.26 -1.09 7.40
C ILE A 166 16.60 -1.80 7.41
N PHE A 167 16.75 -2.70 6.44
CA PHE A 167 17.97 -3.46 6.26
C PHE A 167 19.11 -2.58 5.75
N ASN A 168 20.27 -2.72 6.38
CA ASN A 168 21.56 -2.32 5.82
C ASN A 168 22.66 -3.19 6.43
N GLU A 169 23.85 -3.19 5.82
CA GLU A 169 24.95 -4.09 6.22
C GLU A 169 25.78 -3.58 7.41
N ILE A 170 25.49 -2.38 7.92
CA ILE A 170 26.28 -1.75 9.00
C ILE A 170 25.52 -1.81 10.33
N ASP A 171 24.36 -1.16 10.40
CA ASP A 171 23.52 -1.05 11.60
C ASP A 171 22.02 -1.03 11.21
N PRO A 172 21.36 -2.20 11.15
CA PRO A 172 19.95 -2.32 10.78
C PRO A 172 19.04 -1.53 11.71
N LEU A 173 18.07 -0.82 11.15
CA LEU A 173 17.18 0.05 11.93
C LEU A 173 15.77 -0.53 12.02
N LEU A 174 15.26 -0.69 13.24
CA LEU A 174 13.86 -1.02 13.49
C LEU A 174 13.09 0.21 13.96
N LEU A 175 12.08 0.63 13.19
CA LEU A 175 11.17 1.73 13.55
C LEU A 175 9.79 1.20 13.88
N VAL A 176 9.23 1.61 15.01
CA VAL A 176 7.81 1.39 15.33
C VAL A 176 7.01 2.57 14.80
N VAL A 177 6.13 2.32 13.84
CA VAL A 177 5.22 3.32 13.27
C VAL A 177 3.85 3.12 13.89
N GLU A 178 3.37 4.13 14.61
CA GLU A 178 2.03 4.14 15.21
C GLU A 178 0.98 4.62 14.21
N LYS A 179 -0.25 4.14 14.38
CA LYS A 179 -1.41 4.57 13.60
C LYS A 179 -1.74 6.03 13.91
N ASP A 180 -1.66 6.87 12.91
CA ASP A 180 -2.03 8.29 12.96
C ASP A 180 -3.47 8.45 12.48
N ILE A 181 -4.39 8.46 13.44
CA ILE A 181 -5.82 8.61 13.20
C ILE A 181 -6.13 9.98 12.57
N THR A 182 -5.42 11.03 12.97
CA THR A 182 -5.61 12.39 12.42
C THR A 182 -5.21 12.42 10.95
N PHE A 183 -4.09 11.79 10.60
CA PHE A 183 -3.68 11.61 9.22
C PHE A 183 -4.75 10.86 8.42
N LEU A 184 -5.20 9.71 8.91
CA LEU A 184 -6.19 8.88 8.22
C LEU A 184 -7.53 9.59 8.01
N ASN A 185 -8.03 10.29 9.02
CA ASN A 185 -9.25 11.10 8.92
C ASN A 185 -9.14 12.20 7.86
N ASN A 186 -7.94 12.69 7.58
CA ASN A 186 -7.70 13.69 6.53
C ASN A 186 -7.60 13.09 5.11
N ILE A 187 -7.16 11.84 4.97
CA ILE A 187 -6.96 11.22 3.65
C ILE A 187 -8.18 10.41 3.21
N THR A 188 -8.78 9.63 4.12
CA THR A 188 -9.82 8.65 3.77
C THR A 188 -11.03 9.29 3.09
N PRO A 189 -11.53 10.47 3.51
CA PRO A 189 -12.59 11.16 2.78
C PRO A 189 -12.22 11.53 1.34
N LYS A 190 -10.97 11.99 1.12
CA LYS A 190 -10.47 12.34 -0.23
C LYS A 190 -10.35 11.12 -1.12
N LEU A 191 -9.87 10.00 -0.56
CA LEU A 191 -9.81 8.73 -1.30
C LEU A 191 -11.21 8.23 -1.65
N ASN A 192 -12.15 8.32 -0.71
CA ASN A 192 -13.55 7.93 -0.91
C ASN A 192 -14.20 8.75 -2.02
N GLU A 193 -14.12 10.08 -1.93
CA GLU A 193 -14.65 10.99 -2.95
C GLU A 193 -14.04 10.68 -4.31
N PHE A 194 -12.71 10.60 -4.39
CA PHE A 194 -12.02 10.32 -5.64
C PHE A 194 -12.42 8.96 -6.24
N TYR A 195 -12.57 7.93 -5.40
CA TYR A 195 -12.95 6.60 -5.84
C TYR A 195 -14.31 6.60 -6.51
N PHE A 196 -15.32 7.11 -5.81
CA PHE A 196 -16.71 7.04 -6.29
C PHE A 196 -16.99 8.05 -7.41
N ALA A 197 -16.35 9.22 -7.40
CA ALA A 197 -16.59 10.25 -8.41
C ALA A 197 -15.79 10.04 -9.71
N TYR A 198 -14.57 9.49 -9.65
CA TYR A 198 -13.67 9.44 -10.80
C TYR A 198 -13.13 8.05 -11.10
N TYR A 199 -12.69 7.30 -10.09
CA TYR A 199 -12.06 6.00 -10.31
C TYR A 199 -13.06 4.94 -10.80
N LEU A 200 -14.09 4.67 -10.00
CA LEU A 200 -15.08 3.63 -10.26
C LEU A 200 -15.88 3.87 -11.55
N PRO A 201 -16.34 5.10 -11.89
CA PRO A 201 -17.06 5.33 -13.14
C PRO A 201 -16.23 5.10 -14.40
N ASN A 202 -14.92 5.31 -14.33
CA ASN A 202 -14.00 5.10 -15.44
C ASN A 202 -13.43 3.67 -15.49
N PHE A 203 -13.73 2.84 -14.49
CA PHE A 203 -13.27 1.46 -14.44
C PHE A 203 -14.12 0.56 -15.36
N LYS A 204 -13.49 -0.03 -16.38
CA LYS A 204 -14.09 -1.00 -17.28
C LYS A 204 -13.39 -2.35 -17.09
N ILE A 205 -14.18 -3.43 -17.00
CA ILE A 205 -13.72 -4.81 -16.83
C ILE A 205 -13.01 -5.28 -18.09
#